data_AF-A0A1X1V0N7-F1
#
_entry.id   AF-A0A1X1V0N7-F1
#
_cell.length_a   1.000
_cell.length_b   1.000
_cell.length_c   1.000
_cell.angle_alpha   90.00
_cell.angle_beta   90.00
_cell.angle_gamma   90.00
#
_symmetry.space_group_name_H-M   'P 1'
#
loop_
_entity.id
_entity.type
_entity.pdbx_description
1 polymer ?
#
loop_
_entity_poly.entity_id
_entity_poly.type
_entity_poly.pdbx_seq_one_letter_code
_entity_poly.pdbx_strand_id
1 'polypeptide(L)'
;MERDHINHAYVASFPWYVPLKDYRGDIHIDDRPNGSRITWTVTCAPRIPGFEKFLKARLAASYTRLAEALAQEAQGAGPLANNHHS
;
A
#
# COMPACT_ATOMS: atom_id res chain seq x y z
N MET A 1 6.02 -9.51 -25.96
CA MET A 1 6.52 -8.54 -24.96
C MET A 1 6.09 -9.06 -23.61
N GLU A 2 7.04 -9.66 -22.89
CA GLU A 2 6.86 -10.08 -21.50
C GLU A 2 6.80 -8.80 -20.67
N ARG A 3 5.69 -8.56 -19.98
CA ARG A 3 5.58 -7.43 -19.06
C ARG A 3 6.17 -7.90 -17.75
N ASP A 4 7.23 -7.26 -17.31
CA ASP A 4 7.78 -7.50 -15.98
C ASP A 4 6.70 -7.18 -14.94
N HIS A 5 6.34 -8.17 -14.12
CA HIS A 5 5.44 -7.97 -12.99
C HIS A 5 6.28 -8.02 -11.72
N ILE A 6 6.21 -6.95 -10.92
CA ILE A 6 6.93 -6.91 -9.65
C ILE A 6 5.99 -7.40 -8.56
N ASN A 7 6.40 -8.45 -7.85
CA ASN A 7 5.71 -8.95 -6.67
C ASN A 7 6.62 -8.82 -5.45
N HIS A 8 6.13 -8.12 -4.42
CA HIS A 8 6.79 -8.02 -3.14
C HIS A 8 5.84 -8.37 -2.00
N ALA A 9 6.17 -9.44 -1.27
CA ALA A 9 5.47 -9.84 -0.06
C ALA A 9 6.32 -9.52 1.17
N TYR A 10 5.68 -8.96 2.20
CA TYR A 10 6.33 -8.66 3.46
C TYR A 10 5.40 -9.02 4.63
N VAL A 11 6.03 -9.31 5.77
CA VAL A 11 5.35 -9.59 7.03
C VAL A 11 5.75 -8.54 8.05
N ALA A 12 4.81 -8.13 8.89
CA ALA A 12 5.07 -7.18 9.96
C ALA A 12 4.62 -7.78 11.30
N SER A 13 5.51 -7.76 12.28
CA SER A 13 5.19 -8.06 13.66
C SER A 13 4.89 -6.77 14.40
N PHE A 14 3.73 -6.71 15.04
CA PHE A 14 3.34 -5.55 15.83
C PHE A 14 3.46 -5.81 17.33
N PRO A 15 3.80 -4.79 18.13
CA PRO A 15 3.73 -4.86 19.59
C PRO A 15 2.35 -5.25 20.10
N TRP A 16 2.28 -5.81 21.30
CA TRP A 16 1.05 -6.35 21.90
C TRP A 16 -0.10 -5.33 22.04
N TYR A 17 0.21 -4.04 22.10
CA TYR A 17 -0.76 -2.95 22.22
C TYR A 17 -1.39 -2.54 20.88
N VAL A 18 -0.88 -3.03 19.75
CA VAL A 18 -1.51 -2.85 18.45
C VAL A 18 -2.65 -3.87 18.32
N PRO A 19 -3.87 -3.46 17.91
CA PRO A 19 -5.03 -4.34 17.86
C PRO A 19 -5.01 -5.34 16.68
N LEU A 20 -3.87 -5.50 16.02
CA LEU A 20 -3.66 -6.34 14.84
C LEU A 20 -2.57 -7.38 15.11
N LYS A 21 -2.72 -8.56 14.53
CA LYS A 21 -1.69 -9.61 14.49
C LYS A 21 -1.66 -10.28 13.12
N ASP A 22 -0.63 -11.09 12.90
CA ASP A 22 -0.46 -11.91 11.70
C ASP A 22 -0.56 -11.06 10.41
N TYR A 23 0.06 -9.87 10.44
CA TYR A 23 0.00 -8.94 9.32
C TYR A 23 0.93 -9.38 8.21
N ARG A 24 0.35 -9.57 7.03
CA ARG A 24 1.04 -9.84 5.77
C ARG A 24 0.53 -8.89 4.70
N GLY A 25 1.45 -8.15 4.10
CA GLY A 25 1.19 -7.31 2.94
C GLY A 25 1.79 -7.94 1.69
N ASP A 26 1.10 -7.76 0.58
CA ASP A 26 1.47 -8.30 -0.72
C ASP A 26 1.21 -7.20 -1.75
N ILE A 27 2.26 -6.79 -2.45
CA ILE A 27 2.23 -5.67 -3.39
C ILE A 27 2.53 -6.24 -4.78
N HIS A 28 1.59 -6.06 -5.70
CA HIS A 28 1.76 -6.32 -7.12
C HIS A 28 1.78 -5.03 -7.89
N ILE A 29 2.75 -4.89 -8.78
CA ILE A 29 2.81 -3.79 -9.73
C ILE A 29 2.72 -4.38 -11.13
N ASP A 30 1.61 -4.06 -11.80
CA ASP A 30 1.39 -4.41 -13.19
C ASP A 30 1.67 -3.21 -14.09
N ASP A 31 2.53 -3.38 -15.08
CA ASP A 31 2.69 -2.36 -16.12
C ASP A 31 1.48 -2.32 -17.07
N ARG A 32 1.03 -1.10 -17.36
CA ARG A 32 -0.07 -0.77 -18.27
C ARG A 32 0.42 0.24 -19.32
N PRO A 33 -0.24 0.33 -20.48
CA PRO A 33 0.18 1.27 -21.53
C PRO A 33 0.24 2.75 -21.10
N ASN A 34 -0.52 3.13 -20.07
CA ASN A 34 -0.62 4.52 -19.59
C ASN A 34 -0.08 4.72 -18.16
N GLY A 35 0.82 3.83 -17.71
CA GLY A 35 1.40 3.85 -16.36
C GLY A 35 1.36 2.48 -15.70
N SER A 36 1.44 2.42 -14.38
CA SER A 36 1.41 1.14 -13.66
C SER A 36 0.20 1.05 -12.74
N ARG A 37 -0.33 -0.17 -12.56
CA ARG A 37 -1.38 -0.46 -11.59
C ARG A 37 -0.74 -1.15 -10.39
N ILE A 38 -0.78 -0.48 -9.25
CA ILE A 38 -0.33 -1.03 -7.98
C ILE A 38 -1.54 -1.64 -7.27
N THR A 39 -1.45 -2.93 -6.94
CA THR A 39 -2.44 -3.64 -6.12
C THR A 39 -1.77 -4.02 -4.81
N TRP A 40 -2.23 -3.43 -3.70
CA TRP A 40 -1.74 -3.74 -2.36
C TRP A 40 -2.79 -4.56 -1.61
N THR A 41 -2.52 -5.84 -1.41
CA THR A 41 -3.35 -6.75 -0.65
C THR A 41 -2.81 -6.89 0.77
N VAL A 42 -3.69 -6.77 1.76
CA VAL A 42 -3.32 -6.89 3.17
C VAL A 42 -4.20 -7.92 3.84
N THR A 43 -3.54 -8.85 4.51
CA THR A 43 -4.17 -9.87 5.35
C THR A 43 -3.68 -9.68 6.77
N CYS A 44 -4.61 -9.64 7.73
CA CYS A 44 -4.31 -9.48 9.14
C CYS A 44 -5.48 -10.01 9.96
N ALA A 45 -5.20 -10.41 11.20
CA ALA A 45 -6.22 -10.83 12.16
C ALA A 45 -6.41 -9.78 13.27
N PRO A 46 -7.65 -9.57 13.74
CA PRO A 46 -7.89 -8.78 14.94
C PRO A 46 -7.26 -9.47 16.15
N ARG A 47 -6.66 -8.69 17.05
CA ARG A 47 -6.23 -9.21 18.36
C ARG A 47 -7.39 -9.23 19.38
N ILE A 48 -8.38 -8.36 19.17
CA ILE A 48 -9.57 -8.22 20.03
C ILE A 48 -10.77 -8.83 19.29
N PRO A 49 -11.43 -9.87 19.84
CA PRO A 49 -12.65 -10.43 19.26
C PRO A 49 -13.74 -9.36 19.05
N GLY A 50 -14.44 -9.40 17.92
CA GLY A 50 -15.53 -8.46 17.60
C GLY A 50 -15.08 -7.11 17.02
N PHE A 51 -13.78 -6.83 16.91
CA PHE A 51 -13.27 -5.58 16.33
C PHE A 51 -13.08 -5.60 14.80
N GLU A 52 -13.42 -6.69 14.14
CA GLU A 52 -13.17 -6.91 12.70
C GLU A 52 -13.70 -5.79 11.80
N LYS A 53 -14.96 -5.39 11.99
CA LYS A 53 -15.59 -4.34 11.17
C LYS A 53 -14.92 -2.99 11.37
N PHE A 54 -14.63 -2.63 12.62
CA PHE A 54 -13.94 -1.38 12.94
C PHE A 54 -12.51 -1.36 12.36
N LEU A 55 -11.77 -2.46 12.53
CA LEU A 55 -10.42 -2.60 11.98
C LEU A 55 -10.43 -2.52 10.47
N LYS A 56 -11.36 -3.21 9.79
CA LYS A 56 -11.51 -3.15 8.34
C LYS A 56 -11.78 -1.72 7.86
N ALA A 57 -12.69 -1.00 8.51
CA ALA A 57 -12.99 0.39 8.17
C ALA A 57 -11.78 1.32 8.36
N ARG A 58 -11.07 1.16 9.49
CA ARG A 58 -9.87 1.96 9.78
C ARG A 58 -8.74 1.68 8.78
N LEU A 59 -8.48 0.41 8.48
CA LEU A 59 -7.48 0.01 7.49
C LEU A 59 -7.86 0.55 6.10
N ALA A 60 -9.11 0.40 5.68
CA ALA A 60 -9.57 0.93 4.40
C ALA A 60 -9.31 2.44 4.29
N ALA A 61 -9.70 3.24 5.29
CA ALA A 61 -9.43 4.67 5.30
C ALA A 61 -7.93 5.01 5.25
N SER A 62 -7.09 4.25 5.97
CA SER A 62 -5.63 4.43 5.92
C SER A 62 -5.04 4.11 4.54
N TYR A 63 -5.42 3.00 3.91
CA TYR A 63 -4.92 2.65 2.57
C TYR A 63 -5.44 3.58 1.49
N THR A 64 -6.69 4.07 1.59
CA THR A 64 -7.21 5.09 0.67
C THR A 64 -6.35 6.36 0.72
N ARG A 65 -6.02 6.86 1.91
CA ARG A 65 -5.15 8.03 2.06
C ARG A 65 -3.74 7.80 1.51
N LEU A 66 -3.17 6.60 1.74
CA LEU A 66 -1.87 6.24 1.18
C LEU A 66 -1.91 6.19 -0.35
N ALA A 67 -2.97 5.61 -0.93
CA ALA A 67 -3.15 5.56 -2.37
C ALA A 67 -3.32 6.96 -2.97
N GLU A 68 -4.07 7.85 -2.31
CA GLU A 68 -4.22 9.26 -2.72
C GLU A 68 -2.88 10.01 -2.68
N ALA A 69 -2.14 9.91 -1.57
CA ALA A 69 -0.84 10.55 -1.43
C ALA A 69 0.17 10.02 -2.47
N LEU A 70 0.18 8.71 -2.72
CA LEU A 70 1.03 8.11 -3.74
C LEU A 70 0.66 8.59 -5.16
N ALA A 71 -0.64 8.70 -5.46
CA ALA A 71 -1.11 9.23 -6.73
C ALA A 71 -0.74 10.71 -6.90
N GLN A 72 -0.83 11.51 -5.83
CA GLN A 72 -0.41 12.91 -5.85
C GLN A 72 1.10 13.05 -6.10
N GLU A 73 1.91 12.28 -5.38
CA GLU A 73 3.36 12.27 -5.56
C GLU A 73 3.75 11.83 -6.99
N ALA A 74 3.13 10.77 -7.51
CA ALA A 74 3.39 10.29 -8.87
C ALA A 74 3.03 11.33 -9.95
N GLN A 75 1.98 12.13 -9.73
CA GLN A 75 1.61 13.24 -10.62
C GLN A 75 2.57 14.43 -10.48
N GLY A 76 3.04 14.72 -9.26
CA GLY A 76 4.01 15.79 -8.96
C GLY A 76 5.43 15.49 -9.43
N ALA A 77 5.82 14.21 -9.47
CA ALA A 77 7.14 13.73 -9.91
C ALA A 77 7.29 13.61 -11.44
N GLY A 78 6.37 14.21 -12.22
CA GLY A 78 6.44 14.21 -13.69
C GLY A 78 7.70 14.91 -14.26
N PRO A 79 8.01 14.73 -15.57
CA PRO A 79 9.35 14.92 -16.17
C PRO A 79 9.96 16.33 -16.17
N LEU A 80 9.42 17.29 -15.42
CA LEU A 80 9.92 18.66 -15.33
C LEU A 80 10.36 19.07 -13.92
N ALA A 81 10.49 18.13 -12.98
CA ALA A 81 11.28 18.36 -11.76
C ALA A 81 12.79 18.35 -12.11
N ASN A 82 13.19 19.33 -12.91
CA ASN A 82 14.56 19.66 -13.21
C ASN A 82 15.30 19.94 -11.89
N ASN A 83 16.49 19.35 -11.81
CA ASN A 83 17.62 19.84 -11.05
C ASN A 83 17.58 21.37 -10.90
N HIS A 84 17.37 21.85 -9.67
CA HIS A 84 17.94 23.14 -9.29
C HIS A 84 18.51 23.06 -7.87
N HIS A 85 19.83 23.15 -7.88
CA HIS A 85 20.79 23.40 -6.82
C HIS A 85 20.30 24.27 -5.66
N SER A 86 20.65 23.87 -4.43
CA SER A 86 21.54 24.66 -3.56
C SER A 86 22.30 23.73 -2.61
#